data_AF-A0A7J5XTH6-F1
#
_entry.id   AF-A0A7J5XTH6-F1
#
_cell.length_a   1.000
_cell.length_b   1.000
_cell.length_c   1.000
_cell.angle_alpha   90.00
_cell.angle_beta   90.00
_cell.angle_gamma   90.00
#
_symmetry.space_group_name_H-M   'P 1'
#
loop_
_entity.id
_entity.type
_entity.pdbx_description
1 polymer ?
#
loop_
_entity_poly.entity_id
_entity_poly.type
_entity_poly.pdbx_seq_one_letter_code
_entity_poly.pdbx_strand_id
1 'polypeptide(L)'
;MLHTAIDGAKQSYKWDPGLQSETHDHLHLTPLYDKSHLSFHSVLIYIGNPVDFIQTDGLREEAVASHDEITAIYQNSAVMGDSSRTELVHKAKLAEQAERYDDMAEAMKSVTEKGEELSNEERNLLSVAYKNVVGARRSSWRVVSSIEQKADGTDKKKTMSKEYKDTIEKELNKICEEVLELLDQHLIPKASGAESKVFYLKMKGDYYRYLAEVAKVEGKHDEIIANSRSSYEAAYVTSKEEMPPTHPIRLGLALNFSVFYYEILGSPEEACKLAKEAFDQAIAELDTLGEDSYKDSTLIMQLLRDNLTLWTSDNQAEEEQEAAE
;
A
#
# COMPACT_ATOMS: atom_id res chain seq x y z
N MET A 1 -42.12 0.58 -13.72
CA MET A 1 -41.26 1.03 -14.83
C MET A 1 -39.85 1.29 -14.30
N LEU A 2 -39.12 0.21 -14.00
CA LEU A 2 -37.69 0.22 -13.68
C LEU A 2 -37.16 -1.22 -13.87
N HIS A 3 -37.25 -1.73 -15.10
CA HIS A 3 -36.82 -3.09 -15.46
C HIS A 3 -36.45 -3.24 -16.94
N THR A 4 -35.80 -2.22 -17.53
CA THR A 4 -35.30 -2.31 -18.93
C THR A 4 -34.13 -1.36 -19.16
N ALA A 5 -32.96 -1.67 -18.60
CA ALA A 5 -31.70 -1.00 -18.94
C ALA A 5 -30.44 -1.85 -18.68
N ILE A 6 -30.55 -3.19 -18.57
CA ILE A 6 -29.41 -4.09 -18.28
C ILE A 6 -29.21 -5.21 -19.32
N ASP A 7 -30.00 -5.26 -20.40
CA ASP A 7 -29.89 -6.34 -21.41
C ASP A 7 -29.09 -5.99 -22.69
N GLY A 8 -28.30 -4.90 -22.67
CA GLY A 8 -27.60 -4.39 -23.86
C GLY A 8 -26.18 -4.92 -24.13
N ALA A 9 -25.56 -5.68 -23.23
CA ALA A 9 -24.11 -5.97 -23.30
C ALA A 9 -23.74 -7.46 -23.13
N LYS A 10 -24.56 -8.39 -23.66
CA LYS A 10 -24.31 -9.84 -23.62
C LYS A 10 -24.15 -10.52 -24.99
N GLN A 11 -23.66 -9.82 -26.02
CA GLN A 11 -23.40 -10.44 -27.32
C GLN A 11 -22.11 -9.95 -27.99
N SER A 12 -20.99 -10.57 -27.65
CA SER A 12 -19.90 -10.91 -28.59
C SER A 12 -18.84 -11.73 -27.84
N TYR A 13 -18.18 -12.65 -28.56
CA TYR A 13 -17.21 -13.66 -28.11
C TYR A 13 -17.80 -15.02 -27.67
N LYS A 14 -18.14 -15.82 -28.68
CA LYS A 14 -18.15 -17.29 -28.61
C LYS A 14 -16.70 -17.79 -28.55
N TRP A 15 -16.38 -18.61 -27.55
CA TRP A 15 -15.12 -19.34 -27.43
C TRP A 15 -15.30 -20.74 -28.04
N ASP A 16 -14.39 -21.15 -28.93
CA ASP A 16 -14.42 -22.39 -29.71
C ASP A 16 -13.56 -23.48 -29.01
N PRO A 17 -14.13 -24.61 -28.54
CA PRO A 17 -13.39 -25.62 -27.82
C PRO A 17 -12.92 -26.72 -28.76
N GLY A 18 -11.75 -26.55 -29.38
CA GLY A 18 -11.25 -27.54 -30.33
C GLY A 18 -9.81 -27.36 -30.76
N LEU A 19 -8.84 -27.51 -29.84
CA LEU A 19 -7.47 -27.90 -30.16
C LEU A 19 -6.78 -28.51 -28.92
N GLN A 20 -6.85 -29.84 -28.83
CA GLN A 20 -5.94 -30.66 -28.02
C GLN A 20 -4.77 -31.10 -28.90
N SER A 21 -3.53 -30.89 -28.44
CA SER A 21 -2.43 -31.87 -28.52
C SER A 21 -1.26 -31.38 -27.67
N GLU A 22 -1.07 -32.01 -26.50
CA GLU A 22 0.08 -32.88 -26.20
C GLU A 22 1.36 -32.12 -25.80
N THR A 23 1.61 -32.07 -24.49
CA THR A 23 2.76 -32.74 -23.87
C THR A 23 2.54 -32.75 -22.36
N HIS A 24 2.40 -33.96 -21.80
CA HIS A 24 2.40 -34.22 -20.37
C HIS A 24 3.83 -34.14 -19.84
N ASP A 25 4.03 -33.50 -18.70
CA ASP A 25 4.76 -34.14 -17.61
C ASP A 25 4.33 -33.60 -16.23
N HIS A 26 4.33 -34.54 -15.29
CA HIS A 26 3.65 -34.53 -14.00
C HIS A 26 4.18 -33.53 -12.97
N LEU A 27 3.27 -32.95 -12.18
CA LEU A 27 3.41 -32.84 -10.72
C LEU A 27 2.03 -32.56 -10.10
N HIS A 28 1.46 -33.60 -9.49
CA HIS A 28 0.30 -33.51 -8.60
C HIS A 28 0.69 -32.74 -7.34
N LEU A 29 0.12 -31.56 -7.13
CA LEU A 29 -0.01 -30.94 -5.81
C LEU A 29 -1.50 -30.71 -5.55
N THR A 30 -2.02 -31.43 -4.55
CA THR A 30 -3.37 -31.28 -4.01
C THR A 30 -3.53 -29.90 -3.37
N PRO A 31 -4.58 -29.11 -3.69
CA PRO A 31 -4.84 -27.86 -3.01
C PRO A 31 -5.63 -28.13 -1.72
N LEU A 32 -4.95 -28.06 -0.58
CA LEU A 32 -5.58 -27.76 0.71
C LEU A 32 -5.42 -26.25 0.93
N TYR A 33 -6.30 -25.47 0.29
CA TYR A 33 -6.50 -24.06 0.64
C TYR A 33 -7.95 -23.89 1.08
N ASP A 34 -8.10 -23.77 2.39
CA ASP A 34 -9.29 -23.33 3.09
C ASP A 34 -9.66 -21.91 2.60
N LYS A 35 -10.91 -21.73 2.16
CA LYS A 35 -11.41 -20.53 1.46
C LYS A 35 -11.84 -19.40 2.41
N SER A 36 -11.41 -19.43 3.66
CA SER A 36 -11.80 -18.49 4.72
C SER A 36 -10.83 -17.31 4.94
N HIS A 37 -9.73 -17.20 4.17
CA HIS A 37 -8.66 -16.21 4.43
C HIS A 37 -8.35 -15.24 3.26
N LEU A 38 -9.32 -14.97 2.39
CA LEU A 38 -9.17 -14.02 1.26
C LEU A 38 -9.60 -12.59 1.65
N SER A 39 -8.97 -11.99 2.66
CA SER A 39 -8.94 -10.52 2.78
C SER A 39 -7.49 -10.01 2.68
N PHE A 40 -7.27 -9.04 1.79
CA PHE A 40 -6.03 -8.27 1.59
C PHE A 40 -4.82 -8.95 0.95
N HIS A 41 -4.98 -9.55 -0.25
CA HIS A 41 -3.81 -9.87 -1.09
C HIS A 41 -3.84 -9.41 -2.55
N SER A 42 -4.75 -8.52 -2.97
CA SER A 42 -4.73 -8.03 -4.35
C SER A 42 -5.13 -6.56 -4.48
N VAL A 43 -4.39 -5.88 -5.36
CA VAL A 43 -4.71 -4.61 -6.03
C VAL A 43 -4.37 -3.31 -5.28
N LEU A 44 -3.15 -2.81 -5.50
CA LEU A 44 -2.82 -1.37 -5.61
C LEU A 44 -1.47 -1.23 -6.33
N ILE A 45 -1.45 -1.67 -7.59
CA ILE A 45 -0.49 -1.24 -8.62
C ILE A 45 -1.38 -0.61 -9.69
N TYR A 46 -1.46 0.72 -9.74
CA TYR A 46 -1.76 1.55 -10.92
C TYR A 46 -1.99 2.99 -10.47
N ILE A 47 -0.94 3.81 -10.42
CA ILE A 47 -1.01 5.28 -10.57
C ILE A 47 0.32 5.70 -11.21
N GLY A 48 0.35 6.05 -12.50
CA GLY A 48 1.58 6.51 -13.18
C GLY A 48 1.60 6.48 -14.71
N ASN A 49 0.67 7.20 -15.34
CA ASN A 49 0.57 7.83 -16.68
C ASN A 49 1.41 7.45 -17.94
N PRO A 50 0.84 7.71 -19.15
CA PRO A 50 1.37 7.34 -20.48
C PRO A 50 2.36 8.36 -21.06
N VAL A 51 3.26 7.91 -21.94
CA VAL A 51 4.23 8.76 -22.66
C VAL A 51 3.81 8.90 -24.13
N ASP A 52 3.46 10.12 -24.55
CA ASP A 52 3.30 10.50 -25.96
C ASP A 52 4.65 10.84 -26.60
N PHE A 53 4.89 10.32 -27.80
CA PHE A 53 6.11 10.51 -28.58
C PHE A 53 5.91 11.64 -29.61
N ILE A 54 6.59 12.77 -29.43
CA ILE A 54 6.61 13.88 -30.40
C ILE A 54 7.66 13.59 -31.48
N GLN A 55 7.21 13.60 -32.74
CA GLN A 55 8.02 13.53 -33.94
C GLN A 55 8.51 14.93 -34.33
N THR A 56 9.83 15.11 -34.47
CA THR A 56 10.41 16.34 -35.07
C THR A 56 11.35 15.99 -36.21
N ASP A 57 10.94 16.37 -37.42
CA ASP A 57 11.78 16.44 -38.61
C ASP A 57 12.60 17.74 -38.62
N GLY A 58 13.83 17.63 -39.11
CA GLY A 58 14.48 18.66 -39.94
C GLY A 58 15.22 19.80 -39.25
N LEU A 59 16.57 19.71 -39.23
CA LEU A 59 17.54 20.61 -39.88
C LEU A 59 18.89 20.54 -39.14
N ARG A 60 19.87 19.87 -39.75
CA ARG A 60 21.28 19.84 -39.34
C ARG A 60 22.02 20.96 -40.05
N GLU A 61 22.57 21.91 -39.29
CA GLU A 61 23.77 22.66 -39.68
C GLU A 61 24.82 22.47 -38.58
N GLU A 62 26.00 22.02 -38.99
CA GLU A 62 27.09 21.58 -38.12
C GLU A 62 27.90 22.78 -37.60
N ALA A 63 27.84 23.00 -36.28
CA ALA A 63 28.87 23.74 -35.56
C ALA A 63 29.66 22.73 -34.71
N VAL A 64 30.86 22.35 -35.17
CA VAL A 64 31.76 21.48 -34.42
C VAL A 64 32.50 22.34 -33.40
N ALA A 65 31.98 22.37 -32.17
CA ALA A 65 32.68 22.95 -31.03
C ALA A 65 34.00 22.20 -30.78
N SER A 66 35.05 22.93 -30.40
CA SER A 66 36.35 22.32 -30.09
C SER A 66 36.25 21.39 -28.88
N HIS A 67 37.14 20.39 -28.77
CA HIS A 67 37.14 19.43 -27.65
C HIS A 67 37.23 20.14 -26.29
N ASP A 68 37.95 21.26 -26.22
CA ASP A 68 38.09 22.06 -25.00
C ASP A 68 36.81 22.84 -24.67
N GLU A 69 36.05 23.31 -25.68
CA GLU A 69 34.73 23.93 -25.48
C GLU A 69 33.67 22.90 -25.09
N ILE A 70 33.69 21.70 -25.67
CA ILE A 70 32.81 20.60 -25.24
C ILE A 70 33.13 20.22 -23.80
N THR A 71 34.42 20.12 -23.45
CA THR A 71 34.85 19.80 -22.08
C THR A 71 34.46 20.91 -21.11
N ALA A 72 34.56 22.19 -21.50
CA ALA A 72 34.11 23.31 -20.68
C ALA A 72 32.58 23.40 -20.54
N ILE A 73 31.81 23.01 -21.57
CA ILE A 73 30.34 22.92 -21.51
C ILE A 73 29.91 21.76 -20.61
N TYR A 74 30.59 20.60 -20.67
CA TYR A 74 30.37 19.48 -19.76
C TYR A 74 30.84 19.76 -18.32
N GLN A 75 31.87 20.59 -18.14
CA GLN A 75 32.36 20.98 -16.81
C GLN A 75 31.56 22.14 -16.19
N ASN A 76 30.92 22.99 -17.00
CA ASN A 76 30.02 24.05 -16.50
C ASN A 76 28.55 23.59 -16.35
N SER A 77 28.14 22.49 -16.99
CA SER A 77 26.84 21.84 -16.69
C SER A 77 26.87 21.04 -15.39
N ALA A 78 28.06 20.85 -14.80
CA ALA A 78 28.25 20.42 -13.42
C ALA A 78 27.89 21.55 -12.44
N VAL A 79 26.62 21.97 -12.48
CA VAL A 79 25.95 22.52 -11.31
C VAL A 79 25.90 21.37 -10.30
N MET A 80 26.89 21.30 -9.41
CA MET A 80 27.02 20.30 -8.37
C MET A 80 25.95 20.48 -7.28
N GLY A 81 24.72 20.12 -7.64
CA GLY A 81 23.65 19.71 -6.75
C GLY A 81 23.02 18.46 -7.35
N ASP A 82 23.10 17.35 -6.61
CA ASP A 82 22.16 16.21 -6.69
C ASP A 82 22.35 15.05 -7.70
N SER A 83 23.57 14.80 -8.21
CA SER A 83 23.85 13.54 -8.96
C SER A 83 23.58 12.29 -8.12
N SER A 84 23.92 12.32 -6.82
CA SER A 84 23.80 11.16 -5.94
C SER A 84 22.34 10.78 -5.63
N ARG A 85 21.41 11.73 -5.50
CA ARG A 85 19.99 11.41 -5.28
C ARG A 85 19.37 10.84 -6.54
N THR A 86 19.65 11.45 -7.69
CA THR A 86 19.15 10.97 -8.99
C THR A 86 19.59 9.53 -9.24
N GLU A 87 20.85 9.20 -8.93
CA GLU A 87 21.37 7.83 -8.99
C GLU A 87 20.65 6.87 -8.03
N LEU A 88 20.38 7.30 -6.79
CA LEU A 88 19.65 6.50 -5.80
C LEU A 88 18.19 6.26 -6.21
N VAL A 89 17.50 7.28 -6.73
CA VAL A 89 16.13 7.15 -7.24
C VAL A 89 16.10 6.23 -8.46
N HIS A 90 17.08 6.34 -9.37
CA HIS A 90 17.20 5.43 -10.50
C HIS A 90 17.44 3.98 -10.04
N LYS A 91 18.31 3.77 -9.04
CA LYS A 91 18.52 2.46 -8.41
C LYS A 91 17.24 1.92 -7.79
N ALA A 92 16.44 2.75 -7.11
CA ALA A 92 15.16 2.33 -6.54
C ALA A 92 14.18 1.87 -7.62
N LYS A 93 14.08 2.59 -8.75
CA LYS A 93 13.24 2.19 -9.89
C LYS A 93 13.70 0.87 -10.53
N LEU A 94 15.01 0.65 -10.66
CA LEU A 94 15.54 -0.64 -11.12
C LEU A 94 15.24 -1.77 -10.14
N ALA A 95 15.36 -1.51 -8.83
CA ALA A 95 15.04 -2.47 -7.78
C ALA A 95 13.54 -2.82 -7.76
N GLU A 96 12.66 -1.86 -8.00
CA GLU A 96 11.21 -2.07 -8.15
C GLU A 96 10.92 -3.02 -9.32
N GLN A 97 11.50 -2.78 -10.50
CA GLN A 97 11.32 -3.63 -11.69
C GLN A 97 11.87 -5.04 -11.49
N ALA A 98 12.87 -5.20 -10.62
CA ALA A 98 13.45 -6.50 -10.25
C ALA A 98 12.78 -7.13 -9.02
N GLU A 99 11.71 -6.52 -8.48
CA GLU A 99 11.02 -6.93 -7.25
C GLU A 99 11.95 -7.08 -6.02
N ARG A 100 13.08 -6.38 -6.02
CA ARG A 100 14.04 -6.34 -4.92
C ARG A 100 13.69 -5.22 -3.95
N TYR A 101 12.57 -5.37 -3.26
CA TYR A 101 12.02 -4.31 -2.42
C TYR A 101 12.90 -3.93 -1.22
N ASP A 102 13.71 -4.84 -0.68
CA ASP A 102 14.70 -4.52 0.36
C ASP A 102 15.78 -3.56 -0.17
N ASP A 103 16.30 -3.79 -1.39
CA ASP A 103 17.25 -2.87 -2.05
C ASP A 103 16.60 -1.52 -2.38
N MET A 104 15.34 -1.56 -2.80
CA MET A 104 14.54 -0.36 -3.07
C MET A 104 14.37 0.49 -1.80
N ALA A 105 14.08 -0.15 -0.67
CA ALA A 105 13.93 0.52 0.62
C ALA A 105 15.25 1.15 1.09
N GLU A 106 16.38 0.44 0.95
CA GLU A 106 17.70 0.99 1.28
C GLU A 106 18.06 2.23 0.45
N ALA A 107 17.77 2.20 -0.85
CA ALA A 107 17.99 3.33 -1.74
C ALA A 107 17.10 4.53 -1.36
N MET A 108 15.81 4.30 -1.13
CA MET A 108 14.85 5.35 -0.78
C MET A 108 15.07 5.91 0.64
N LYS A 109 15.57 5.09 1.57
CA LYS A 109 16.06 5.55 2.88
C LYS A 109 17.18 6.56 2.70
N SER A 110 18.18 6.23 1.88
CA SER A 110 19.31 7.12 1.60
C SER A 110 18.86 8.44 0.95
N VAL A 111 17.87 8.40 0.05
CA VAL A 111 17.25 9.61 -0.54
C VAL A 111 16.58 10.46 0.52
N THR A 112 15.88 9.83 1.47
CA THR A 112 15.13 10.50 2.53
C THR A 112 16.03 11.18 3.57
N GLU A 113 17.08 10.48 4.03
CA GLU A 113 17.98 10.99 5.07
C GLU A 113 18.86 12.15 4.58
N LYS A 114 19.33 12.07 3.32
CA LYS A 114 20.27 13.04 2.74
C LYS A 114 19.58 14.22 2.05
N GLY A 115 18.29 14.08 1.75
CA GLY A 115 17.56 14.97 0.87
C GLY A 115 16.74 16.05 1.56
N GLU A 116 16.20 16.94 0.74
CA GLU A 116 15.11 17.85 1.11
C GLU A 116 13.75 17.12 1.04
N GLU A 117 12.63 17.85 0.97
CA GLU A 117 11.30 17.27 0.82
C GLU A 117 11.25 16.30 -0.39
N LEU A 118 10.53 15.19 -0.24
CA LEU A 118 10.36 14.23 -1.34
C LEU A 118 9.32 14.75 -2.32
N SER A 119 9.62 14.62 -3.62
CA SER A 119 8.60 14.78 -4.65
C SER A 119 7.50 13.72 -4.54
N ASN A 120 6.38 13.92 -5.24
CA ASN A 120 5.29 12.94 -5.27
C ASN A 120 5.75 11.56 -5.77
N GLU A 121 6.63 11.52 -6.78
CA GLU A 121 7.17 10.27 -7.31
C GLU A 121 8.05 9.55 -6.26
N GLU A 122 8.98 10.27 -5.62
CA GLU A 122 9.87 9.70 -4.60
C GLU A 122 9.11 9.24 -3.37
N ARG A 123 8.08 9.99 -2.95
CA ARG A 123 7.19 9.60 -1.86
C ARG A 123 6.45 8.30 -2.18
N ASN A 124 6.00 8.14 -3.42
CA ASN A 124 5.36 6.90 -3.88
C ASN A 124 6.36 5.74 -3.89
N LEU A 125 7.58 5.93 -4.40
CA LEU A 125 8.64 4.91 -4.40
C LEU A 125 8.96 4.46 -2.97
N LEU A 126 9.15 5.40 -2.03
CA LEU A 126 9.39 5.08 -0.62
C LEU A 126 8.26 4.21 -0.03
N SER A 127 7.01 4.61 -0.29
CA SER A 127 5.84 3.88 0.20
C SER A 127 5.74 2.48 -0.41
N VAL A 128 5.96 2.33 -1.72
CA VAL A 128 5.94 1.04 -2.41
C VAL A 128 7.02 0.12 -1.86
N ALA A 129 8.24 0.62 -1.68
CA ALA A 129 9.36 -0.14 -1.15
C ALA A 129 9.04 -0.75 0.22
N TYR A 130 8.73 0.11 1.20
CA TYR A 130 8.52 -0.35 2.56
C TYR A 130 7.21 -1.14 2.72
N LYS A 131 6.14 -0.82 1.95
CA LYS A 131 4.91 -1.62 1.94
C LYS A 131 5.18 -3.07 1.55
N ASN A 132 5.98 -3.30 0.50
CA ASN A 132 6.29 -4.64 0.05
C ASN A 132 7.22 -5.37 1.05
N VAL A 133 8.24 -4.68 1.57
CA VAL A 133 9.15 -5.23 2.59
C VAL A 133 8.37 -5.68 3.83
N VAL A 134 7.55 -4.80 4.43
CA VAL A 134 6.77 -5.12 5.64
C VAL A 134 5.65 -6.13 5.34
N GLY A 135 5.02 -6.04 4.17
CA GLY A 135 3.95 -6.93 3.75
C GLY A 135 4.39 -8.40 3.67
N ALA A 136 5.59 -8.65 3.13
CA ALA A 136 6.16 -10.00 3.09
C ALA A 136 6.40 -10.59 4.49
N ARG A 137 6.89 -9.78 5.44
CA ARG A 137 7.13 -10.20 6.83
C ARG A 137 5.81 -10.42 7.58
N ARG A 138 4.81 -9.55 7.41
CA ARG A 138 3.45 -9.73 7.96
C ARG A 138 2.80 -11.02 7.47
N SER A 139 2.86 -11.30 6.17
CA SER A 139 2.32 -12.53 5.59
C SER A 139 2.98 -13.77 6.20
N SER A 140 4.32 -13.75 6.28
CA SER A 140 5.11 -14.82 6.88
C SER A 140 4.78 -15.01 8.37
N TRP A 141 4.62 -13.92 9.12
CA TRP A 141 4.24 -13.95 10.53
C TRP A 141 2.88 -14.61 10.73
N ARG A 142 1.85 -14.27 9.93
CA ARG A 142 0.51 -14.89 10.05
C ARG A 142 0.53 -16.38 9.79
N VAL A 143 1.23 -16.81 8.74
CA VAL A 143 1.38 -18.24 8.41
C VAL A 143 2.02 -18.99 9.56
N VAL A 144 3.14 -18.49 10.09
CA VAL A 144 3.86 -19.13 11.19
C VAL A 144 3.06 -19.10 12.50
N SER A 145 2.34 -18.01 12.77
CA SER A 145 1.44 -17.88 13.92
C SER A 145 0.32 -18.92 13.87
N SER A 146 -0.30 -19.13 12.70
CA SER A 146 -1.32 -20.17 12.51
C SER A 146 -0.76 -21.59 12.72
N ILE A 147 0.46 -21.86 12.23
CA ILE A 147 1.14 -23.15 12.44
C ILE A 147 1.42 -23.38 13.92
N GLU A 148 1.91 -22.36 14.65
CA GLU A 148 2.17 -22.45 16.08
C GLU A 148 0.90 -22.70 16.90
N GLN A 149 -0.21 -22.02 16.55
CA GLN A 149 -1.50 -22.20 17.22
C GLN A 149 -2.07 -23.61 17.04
N LYS A 150 -1.91 -24.20 15.84
CA LYS A 150 -2.38 -25.56 15.52
C LYS A 150 -1.47 -26.68 16.05
N ALA A 151 -0.33 -26.35 16.65
CA ALA A 151 0.58 -27.35 17.20
C ALA A 151 0.12 -27.85 18.59
N ASP A 152 -0.28 -29.12 18.65
CA ASP A 152 -0.71 -29.79 19.89
C ASP A 152 0.41 -29.91 20.93
N GLY A 153 -0.02 -29.93 22.21
CA GLY A 153 0.72 -29.57 23.43
C GLY A 153 1.94 -30.41 23.86
N THR A 154 2.61 -31.12 22.97
CA THR A 154 3.88 -31.79 23.27
C THR A 154 4.75 -31.82 22.04
N ASP A 155 5.56 -30.79 21.75
CA ASP A 155 6.63 -31.02 20.76
C ASP A 155 7.66 -29.91 20.60
N LYS A 156 8.89 -30.36 20.30
CA LYS A 156 9.99 -29.56 19.75
C LYS A 156 9.55 -28.65 18.60
N LYS A 157 8.55 -29.08 17.82
CA LYS A 157 7.94 -28.31 16.73
C LYS A 157 7.28 -27.01 17.20
N LYS A 158 6.55 -27.02 18.32
CA LYS A 158 5.92 -25.80 18.86
C LYS A 158 6.99 -24.79 19.29
N THR A 159 8.06 -25.25 19.92
CA THR A 159 9.21 -24.41 20.25
C THR A 159 9.88 -23.83 19.00
N MET A 160 10.14 -24.66 17.98
CA MET A 160 10.74 -24.20 16.72
C MET A 160 9.87 -23.16 15.99
N SER A 161 8.55 -23.39 15.91
CA SER A 161 7.61 -22.43 15.32
C SER A 161 7.61 -21.11 16.10
N LYS A 162 7.62 -21.17 17.43
CA LYS A 162 7.69 -19.98 18.29
C LYS A 162 8.99 -19.20 18.09
N GLU A 163 10.15 -19.87 18.09
CA GLU A 163 11.46 -19.23 17.88
C GLU A 163 11.55 -18.57 16.49
N TYR A 164 11.01 -19.22 15.47
CA TYR A 164 10.97 -18.65 14.13
C TYR A 164 10.00 -17.47 14.04
N LYS A 165 8.83 -17.56 14.69
CA LYS A 165 7.89 -16.43 14.81
C LYS A 165 8.55 -15.24 15.49
N ASP A 166 9.26 -15.46 16.59
CA ASP A 166 10.01 -14.41 17.33
C ASP A 166 11.07 -13.74 16.44
N THR A 167 11.66 -14.48 15.49
CA THR A 167 12.62 -13.92 14.52
C THR A 167 11.92 -12.99 13.54
N ILE A 168 10.80 -13.42 12.96
CA ILE A 168 10.00 -12.60 12.03
C ILE A 168 9.48 -11.33 12.71
N GLU A 169 9.04 -11.42 13.97
CA GLU A 169 8.60 -10.26 14.75
C GLU A 169 9.71 -9.23 14.95
N LYS A 170 10.94 -9.67 15.23
CA LYS A 170 12.09 -8.76 15.35
C LYS A 170 12.39 -8.04 14.04
N GLU A 171 12.31 -8.75 12.92
CA GLU A 171 12.48 -8.16 11.59
C GLU A 171 11.38 -7.12 11.30
N LEU A 172 10.12 -7.48 11.55
CA LEU A 172 8.97 -6.60 11.37
C LEU A 172 9.08 -5.34 12.23
N ASN A 173 9.41 -5.50 13.53
CA ASN A 173 9.60 -4.38 14.45
C ASN A 173 10.70 -3.45 13.97
N LYS A 174 11.84 -4.00 13.54
CA LYS A 174 12.95 -3.20 13.00
C LYS A 174 12.54 -2.40 11.77
N ILE A 175 11.79 -3.01 10.84
CA ILE A 175 11.31 -2.32 9.64
C ILE A 175 10.35 -1.18 10.03
N CYS A 176 9.44 -1.44 10.97
CA CYS A 176 8.48 -0.42 11.39
C CYS A 176 9.15 0.73 12.15
N GLU A 177 10.06 0.43 13.07
CA GLU A 177 10.84 1.44 13.80
C GLU A 177 11.67 2.30 12.85
N GLU A 178 12.30 1.71 11.82
CA GLU A 178 13.03 2.45 10.80
C GLU A 178 12.13 3.43 10.04
N VAL A 179 10.95 2.99 9.60
CA VAL A 179 10.02 3.88 8.89
C VAL A 179 9.49 4.99 9.80
N LEU A 180 9.15 4.66 11.05
CA LEU A 180 8.70 5.65 12.03
C LEU A 180 9.78 6.70 12.31
N GLU A 181 11.05 6.29 12.38
CA GLU A 181 12.19 7.20 12.51
C GLU A 181 12.31 8.13 11.30
N LEU A 182 12.23 7.59 10.08
CA LEU A 182 12.24 8.40 8.85
C LEU A 182 11.09 9.41 8.82
N LEU A 183 9.89 8.99 9.24
CA LEU A 183 8.71 9.86 9.30
C LEU A 183 8.91 11.01 10.29
N ASP A 184 9.39 10.71 11.48
CA ASP A 184 9.51 11.68 12.57
C ASP A 184 10.70 12.62 12.42
N GLN A 185 11.82 12.14 11.88
CA GLN A 185 13.04 12.95 11.76
C GLN A 185 13.15 13.69 10.42
N HIS A 186 12.63 13.12 9.33
CA HIS A 186 12.94 13.61 7.98
C HIS A 186 11.70 14.01 7.16
N LEU A 187 10.57 13.32 7.27
CA LEU A 187 9.46 13.49 6.33
C LEU A 187 8.38 14.45 6.85
N ILE A 188 7.77 14.15 8.01
CA ILE A 188 6.70 14.97 8.58
C ILE A 188 7.16 16.41 8.86
N PRO A 189 8.35 16.66 9.44
CA PRO A 189 8.81 18.03 9.68
C PRO A 189 9.07 18.85 8.42
N LYS A 190 9.36 18.19 7.29
CA LYS A 190 9.66 18.84 6.00
C LYS A 190 8.44 18.94 5.08
N ALA A 191 7.31 18.34 5.45
CA ALA A 191 6.10 18.33 4.62
C ALA A 191 5.49 19.74 4.51
N SER A 192 5.53 20.33 3.32
CA SER A 192 5.04 21.68 3.07
C SER A 192 3.56 21.72 2.68
N GLY A 193 3.04 20.66 2.06
CA GLY A 193 1.66 20.55 1.57
C GLY A 193 0.75 19.66 2.42
N ALA A 194 -0.56 19.89 2.34
CA ALA A 194 -1.55 19.05 3.00
C ALA A 194 -1.49 17.59 2.51
N GLU A 195 -1.27 17.38 1.20
CA GLU A 195 -1.08 16.04 0.62
C GLU A 195 0.09 15.27 1.21
N SER A 196 1.28 15.86 1.25
CA SER A 196 2.46 15.20 1.82
C SER A 196 2.27 14.95 3.31
N LYS A 197 1.72 15.92 4.05
CA LYS A 197 1.46 15.78 5.50
C LYS A 197 0.47 14.65 5.80
N VAL A 198 -0.68 14.61 5.13
CA VAL A 198 -1.68 13.53 5.33
C VAL A 198 -1.10 12.19 4.92
N PHE A 199 -0.34 12.12 3.82
CA PHE A 199 0.31 10.90 3.37
C PHE A 199 1.26 10.33 4.44
N TYR A 200 2.13 11.17 5.01
CA TYR A 200 3.09 10.73 6.03
C TYR A 200 2.42 10.40 7.37
N LEU A 201 1.42 11.16 7.79
CA LEU A 201 0.66 10.83 9.01
C LEU A 201 -0.13 9.53 8.86
N LYS A 202 -0.75 9.30 7.70
CA LYS A 202 -1.37 8.01 7.36
C LYS A 202 -0.35 6.87 7.45
N MET A 203 0.81 7.06 6.83
CA MET A 203 1.89 6.08 6.87
C MET A 203 2.34 5.81 8.32
N LYS A 204 2.49 6.85 9.14
CA LYS A 204 2.80 6.71 10.58
C LYS A 204 1.76 5.85 11.31
N GLY A 205 0.47 6.12 11.07
CA GLY A 205 -0.63 5.29 11.58
C GLY A 205 -0.53 3.83 11.15
N ASP A 206 -0.24 3.59 9.87
CA ASP A 206 -0.06 2.24 9.29
C ASP A 206 1.06 1.46 9.97
N TYR A 207 2.24 2.06 10.19
CA TYR A 207 3.37 1.37 10.80
C TYR A 207 3.19 1.12 12.31
N TYR A 208 2.55 2.04 13.04
CA TYR A 208 2.14 1.71 14.42
C TYR A 208 1.09 0.61 14.46
N ARG A 209 0.15 0.57 13.50
CA ARG A 209 -0.82 -0.54 13.40
C ARG A 209 -0.14 -1.89 13.15
N TYR A 210 0.91 -1.93 12.32
CA TYR A 210 1.68 -3.16 12.10
C TYR A 210 2.45 -3.60 13.35
N LEU A 211 2.97 -2.65 14.15
CA LEU A 211 3.55 -2.94 15.46
C LEU A 211 2.51 -3.49 16.45
N ALA A 212 1.29 -2.94 16.44
CA ALA A 212 0.21 -3.40 17.32
C ALA A 212 -0.17 -4.86 17.02
N GLU A 213 -0.25 -5.25 15.73
CA GLU A 213 -0.62 -6.61 15.29
C GLU A 213 0.29 -7.70 15.90
N VAL A 214 1.56 -7.41 16.17
CA VAL A 214 2.54 -8.39 16.67
C VAL A 214 2.96 -8.17 18.13
N ALA A 215 2.49 -7.11 18.77
CA ALA A 215 2.96 -6.73 20.09
C ALA A 215 2.48 -7.71 21.17
N LYS A 216 3.44 -8.30 21.91
CA LYS A 216 3.20 -9.30 22.96
C LYS A 216 3.11 -8.75 24.38
N VAL A 217 3.57 -7.51 24.60
CA VAL A 217 3.78 -6.96 25.96
C VAL A 217 2.62 -6.02 26.32
N GLU A 218 1.81 -6.45 27.28
CA GLU A 218 0.58 -5.78 27.77
C GLU A 218 0.77 -4.34 28.31
N GLY A 219 1.99 -3.78 28.32
CA GLY A 219 2.23 -2.37 28.67
C GLY A 219 2.69 -1.47 27.51
N LYS A 220 3.32 -2.03 26.46
CA LYS A 220 3.73 -1.27 25.27
C LYS A 220 2.63 -1.24 24.21
N HIS A 221 1.71 -2.20 24.27
CA HIS A 221 0.64 -2.36 23.31
C HIS A 221 -0.30 -1.14 23.27
N ASP A 222 -0.74 -0.66 24.42
CA ASP A 222 -1.65 0.49 24.51
C ASP A 222 -1.03 1.79 23.98
N GLU A 223 0.26 2.01 24.24
CA GLU A 223 0.99 3.16 23.70
C GLU A 223 1.10 3.10 22.17
N ILE A 224 1.41 1.92 21.61
CA ILE A 224 1.47 1.70 20.16
C ILE A 224 0.09 1.96 19.51
N ILE A 225 -0.98 1.46 20.12
CA ILE A 225 -2.35 1.69 19.64
C ILE A 225 -2.70 3.18 19.70
N ALA A 226 -2.40 3.85 20.82
CA ALA A 226 -2.65 5.28 20.98
C ALA A 226 -1.89 6.11 19.93
N ASN A 227 -0.64 5.75 19.64
CA ASN A 227 0.17 6.41 18.62
C ASN A 227 -0.37 6.17 17.20
N SER A 228 -0.84 4.96 16.89
CA SER A 228 -1.51 4.66 15.61
C SER A 228 -2.77 5.51 15.45
N ARG A 229 -3.64 5.50 16.47
CA ARG A 229 -4.88 6.27 16.50
C ARG A 229 -4.64 7.76 16.34
N SER A 230 -3.74 8.34 17.13
CA SER A 230 -3.41 9.77 17.08
C SER A 230 -2.89 10.18 15.70
N SER A 231 -2.08 9.33 15.05
CA SER A 231 -1.57 9.59 13.71
C SER A 231 -2.69 9.57 12.66
N TYR A 232 -3.59 8.58 12.72
CA TYR A 232 -4.75 8.53 11.82
C TYR A 232 -5.73 9.68 12.05
N GLU A 233 -6.02 10.04 13.30
CA GLU A 233 -6.91 11.16 13.63
C GLU A 233 -6.34 12.50 13.12
N ALA A 234 -5.05 12.75 13.33
CA ALA A 234 -4.37 13.94 12.82
C ALA A 234 -4.40 14.01 11.29
N ALA A 235 -4.15 12.87 10.62
CA ALA A 235 -4.28 12.77 9.16
C ALA A 235 -5.73 13.05 8.71
N TYR A 236 -6.71 12.50 9.43
CA TYR A 236 -8.12 12.55 9.03
C TYR A 236 -8.70 13.94 9.16
N VAL A 237 -8.40 14.65 10.26
CA VAL A 237 -8.75 16.06 10.45
C VAL A 237 -8.18 16.91 9.32
N THR A 238 -6.87 16.83 9.07
CA THR A 238 -6.20 17.58 8.00
C THR A 238 -6.80 17.25 6.62
N SER A 239 -7.10 15.98 6.35
CA SER A 239 -7.70 15.56 5.07
C SER A 239 -9.12 16.08 4.86
N LYS A 240 -9.92 16.23 5.94
CA LYS A 240 -11.28 16.75 5.85
C LYS A 240 -11.31 18.24 5.52
N GLU A 241 -10.33 18.99 6.01
CA GLU A 241 -10.22 20.43 5.81
C GLU A 241 -9.64 20.78 4.42
N GLU A 242 -8.66 20.01 3.94
CA GLU A 242 -7.82 20.42 2.81
C GLU A 242 -8.00 19.56 1.53
N MET A 243 -8.82 18.50 1.56
CA MET A 243 -8.97 17.59 0.42
C MET A 243 -10.43 17.25 0.12
N PRO A 244 -10.84 17.14 -1.16
CA PRO A 244 -12.18 16.70 -1.51
C PRO A 244 -12.41 15.24 -1.06
N PRO A 245 -13.67 14.82 -0.78
CA PRO A 245 -14.01 13.46 -0.38
C PRO A 245 -13.56 12.37 -1.36
N THR A 246 -13.46 12.71 -2.64
CA THR A 246 -13.01 11.83 -3.72
C THR A 246 -11.49 11.72 -3.81
N HIS A 247 -10.71 12.50 -3.05
CA HIS A 247 -9.26 12.49 -3.15
C HIS A 247 -8.67 11.11 -2.77
N PRO A 248 -7.83 10.47 -3.61
CA PRO A 248 -7.31 9.12 -3.34
C PRO A 248 -6.58 8.96 -2.01
N ILE A 249 -5.81 9.98 -1.57
CA ILE A 249 -5.13 9.94 -0.26
C ILE A 249 -6.14 9.94 0.89
N ARG A 250 -7.23 10.73 0.78
CA ARG A 250 -8.28 10.82 1.81
C ARG A 250 -9.09 9.52 1.86
N LEU A 251 -9.46 8.95 0.71
CA LEU A 251 -10.12 7.66 0.62
C LEU A 251 -9.25 6.53 1.18
N GLY A 252 -7.97 6.48 0.80
CA GLY A 252 -7.03 5.49 1.29
C GLY A 252 -6.76 5.61 2.79
N LEU A 253 -6.79 6.83 3.34
CA LEU A 253 -6.75 7.06 4.78
C LEU A 253 -7.99 6.50 5.48
N ALA A 254 -9.19 6.80 4.99
CA ALA A 254 -10.43 6.30 5.57
C ALA A 254 -10.49 4.76 5.54
N LEU A 255 -10.04 4.15 4.45
CA LEU A 255 -9.91 2.69 4.32
C LEU A 255 -8.99 2.09 5.39
N ASN A 256 -7.79 2.64 5.57
CA ASN A 256 -6.85 2.09 6.54
C ASN A 256 -7.28 2.36 7.99
N PHE A 257 -7.92 3.50 8.24
CA PHE A 257 -8.40 3.86 9.57
C PHE A 257 -9.64 3.03 9.97
N SER A 258 -10.52 2.67 9.03
CA SER A 258 -11.63 1.74 9.32
C SER A 258 -11.12 0.34 9.64
N VAL A 259 -10.12 -0.15 8.92
CA VAL A 259 -9.43 -1.42 9.23
C VAL A 259 -8.79 -1.37 10.62
N PHE A 260 -8.20 -0.24 11.02
CA PHE A 260 -7.68 -0.07 12.39
C PHE A 260 -8.78 -0.21 13.46
N TYR A 261 -9.92 0.44 13.26
CA TYR A 261 -11.06 0.29 14.19
C TYR A 261 -11.53 -1.16 14.29
N TYR A 262 -11.61 -1.87 13.15
CA TYR A 262 -12.06 -3.25 13.10
C TYR A 262 -11.05 -4.22 13.72
N GLU A 263 -9.83 -4.27 13.18
CA GLU A 263 -8.84 -5.30 13.50
C GLU A 263 -8.06 -5.04 14.80
N ILE A 264 -7.86 -3.77 15.18
CA ILE A 264 -7.00 -3.43 16.33
C ILE A 264 -7.81 -3.01 17.55
N LEU A 265 -8.86 -2.20 17.37
CA LEU A 265 -9.69 -1.73 18.47
C LEU A 265 -10.89 -2.65 18.76
N GLY A 266 -11.17 -3.65 17.92
CA GLY A 266 -12.34 -4.51 18.06
C GLY A 266 -13.64 -3.71 18.07
N SER A 267 -13.70 -2.63 17.30
CA SER A 267 -14.81 -1.66 17.25
C SER A 267 -15.47 -1.69 15.86
N PRO A 268 -16.22 -2.76 15.52
CA PRO A 268 -16.74 -2.99 14.18
C PRO A 268 -17.80 -1.95 13.76
N GLU A 269 -18.59 -1.42 14.70
CA GLU A 269 -19.58 -0.37 14.44
C GLU A 269 -18.90 0.92 13.94
N GLU A 270 -17.85 1.37 14.64
CA GLU A 270 -17.05 2.54 14.26
C GLU A 270 -16.36 2.33 12.91
N ALA A 271 -15.82 1.13 12.67
CA ALA A 271 -15.20 0.78 11.40
C ALA A 271 -16.18 0.90 10.22
N CYS A 272 -17.36 0.27 10.36
CA CYS A 272 -18.43 0.33 9.36
C CYS A 272 -18.95 1.75 9.16
N LYS A 273 -19.15 2.51 10.23
CA LYS A 273 -19.58 3.91 10.16
C LYS A 273 -18.59 4.76 9.38
N LEU A 274 -17.30 4.66 9.69
CA LEU A 274 -16.25 5.42 9.01
C LEU A 274 -16.13 5.06 7.53
N ALA A 275 -16.13 3.77 7.21
CA ALA A 275 -16.04 3.29 5.83
C ALA A 275 -17.26 3.72 5.00
N LYS A 276 -18.46 3.62 5.57
CA LYS A 276 -19.71 4.04 4.92
C LYS A 276 -19.76 5.55 4.71
N GLU A 277 -19.39 6.35 5.71
CA GLU A 277 -19.34 7.81 5.58
C GLU A 277 -18.40 8.23 4.44
N ALA A 278 -17.20 7.65 4.35
CA ALA A 278 -16.24 7.95 3.30
C ALA A 278 -16.76 7.54 1.91
N PHE A 279 -17.38 6.36 1.82
CA PHE A 279 -18.00 5.88 0.58
C PHE A 279 -19.12 6.83 0.13
N ASP A 280 -20.11 7.08 0.98
CA ASP A 280 -21.27 7.91 0.64
C ASP A 280 -20.88 9.35 0.25
N GLN A 281 -19.91 9.96 0.94
CA GLN A 281 -19.38 11.29 0.59
C GLN A 281 -18.68 11.29 -0.78
N ALA A 282 -17.90 10.25 -1.09
CA ALA A 282 -17.22 10.16 -2.37
C ALA A 282 -18.18 9.88 -3.53
N ILE A 283 -19.24 9.08 -3.34
CA ILE A 283 -20.29 8.88 -4.36
C ILE A 283 -20.96 10.20 -4.73
N ALA A 284 -21.25 11.05 -3.74
CA ALA A 284 -21.96 12.31 -3.96
C ALA A 284 -21.21 13.29 -4.87
N GLU A 285 -19.87 13.16 -4.97
CA GLU A 285 -19.00 14.03 -5.75
C GLU A 285 -18.26 13.28 -6.87
N LEU A 286 -18.59 12.01 -7.12
CA LEU A 286 -17.86 11.17 -8.07
C LEU A 286 -17.97 11.67 -9.51
N ASP A 287 -19.15 12.19 -9.87
CA ASP A 287 -19.44 12.70 -11.22
C ASP A 287 -18.64 13.97 -11.58
N THR A 288 -17.95 14.60 -10.62
CA THR A 288 -17.14 15.80 -10.86
C THR A 288 -15.69 15.49 -11.23
N LEU A 289 -15.27 14.22 -11.20
CA LEU A 289 -13.89 13.81 -11.46
C LEU A 289 -13.57 13.73 -12.96
N GLY A 290 -12.32 14.04 -13.31
CA GLY A 290 -11.74 13.68 -14.60
C GLY A 290 -11.40 12.19 -14.70
N GLU A 291 -11.16 11.69 -15.91
CA GLU A 291 -11.01 10.26 -16.20
C GLU A 291 -9.88 9.58 -15.37
N ASP A 292 -8.73 10.24 -15.23
CA ASP A 292 -7.58 9.68 -14.52
C ASP A 292 -7.86 9.56 -13.01
N SER A 293 -8.36 10.64 -12.38
CA SER A 293 -8.72 10.63 -10.95
C SER A 293 -9.91 9.72 -10.64
N TYR A 294 -10.81 9.50 -11.60
CA TYR A 294 -11.96 8.61 -11.45
C TYR A 294 -11.52 7.16 -11.25
N LYS A 295 -10.54 6.68 -12.01
CA LYS A 295 -10.02 5.30 -11.90
C LYS A 295 -9.43 5.03 -10.52
N ASP A 296 -8.60 5.95 -10.02
CA ASP A 296 -7.94 5.80 -8.72
C ASP A 296 -8.95 5.82 -7.57
N SER A 297 -9.90 6.76 -7.62
CA SER A 297 -10.92 6.93 -6.59
C SER A 297 -11.87 5.73 -6.52
N THR A 298 -12.37 5.28 -7.68
CA THR A 298 -13.29 4.13 -7.75
C THR A 298 -12.65 2.82 -7.31
N LEU A 299 -11.35 2.63 -7.57
CA LEU A 299 -10.62 1.47 -7.06
C LEU A 299 -10.60 1.43 -5.53
N ILE A 300 -10.37 2.56 -4.86
CA ILE A 300 -10.34 2.61 -3.39
C ILE A 300 -11.76 2.50 -2.81
N MET A 301 -12.76 3.11 -3.45
CA MET A 301 -14.16 2.98 -3.05
C MET A 301 -14.64 1.52 -3.15
N GLN A 302 -14.16 0.78 -4.15
CA GLN A 302 -14.43 -0.64 -4.28
C GLN A 302 -13.90 -1.42 -3.07
N LEU A 303 -12.69 -1.13 -2.60
CA LEU A 303 -12.11 -1.75 -1.40
C LEU A 303 -12.91 -1.41 -0.12
N LEU A 304 -13.37 -0.16 0.01
CA LEU A 304 -14.27 0.23 1.12
C LEU A 304 -15.56 -0.59 1.11
N ARG A 305 -16.17 -0.78 -0.06
CA ARG A 305 -17.38 -1.58 -0.23
C ARG A 305 -17.15 -3.05 0.10
N ASP A 306 -16.01 -3.60 -0.31
CA ASP A 306 -15.68 -5.00 -0.07
C ASP A 306 -15.49 -5.26 1.44
N ASN A 307 -14.82 -4.35 2.15
CA ASN A 307 -14.73 -4.40 3.61
C ASN A 307 -16.10 -4.31 4.29
N LEU A 308 -16.95 -3.36 3.89
CA LEU A 308 -18.30 -3.22 4.44
C LEU A 308 -19.13 -4.49 4.23
N THR A 309 -19.00 -5.14 3.08
CA THR A 309 -19.71 -6.38 2.78
C THR A 309 -19.23 -7.52 3.69
N LEU A 310 -17.92 -7.64 3.89
CA LEU A 310 -17.33 -8.66 4.75
C LEU A 310 -17.77 -8.46 6.22
N TRP A 311 -17.64 -7.25 6.74
CA TRP A 311 -17.91 -6.95 8.15
C TRP A 311 -19.40 -7.02 8.50
N THR A 312 -20.29 -6.69 7.56
CA THR A 312 -21.73 -6.83 7.79
C THR A 312 -22.19 -8.28 7.76
N SER A 313 -21.53 -9.16 7.01
CA SER A 313 -21.79 -10.60 7.09
C SER A 313 -21.26 -11.23 8.38
N ASP A 314 -20.09 -10.78 8.87
CA ASP A 314 -19.50 -11.28 10.12
C ASP A 314 -20.41 -10.93 11.32
N ASN A 315 -20.85 -9.68 11.43
CA ASN A 315 -21.75 -9.24 12.50
C ASN A 315 -23.09 -10.00 12.52
N GLN A 316 -23.66 -10.31 11.34
CA GLN A 316 -24.90 -11.08 11.26
C GLN A 316 -24.71 -12.52 11.77
N ALA A 317 -23.57 -13.13 11.48
CA ALA A 317 -23.26 -14.48 11.95
C ALA A 317 -23.04 -14.52 13.47
N GLU A 318 -22.44 -13.48 14.05
CA GLU A 318 -22.27 -13.34 15.51
C GLU A 318 -23.61 -13.12 16.22
N GLU A 319 -24.47 -12.23 15.71
CA GLU A 319 -25.81 -12.00 16.26
C GLU A 319 -26.70 -13.26 16.20
N GLU A 320 -26.61 -14.04 15.12
CA GLU A 320 -27.34 -15.31 14.99
C GLU A 320 -26.83 -16.39 15.96
N GLN A 321 -25.52 -16.41 16.27
CA GLN A 321 -24.96 -17.31 17.27
C GLN A 321 -25.38 -16.91 18.69
N GLU A 322 -25.31 -15.63 19.04
CA GLU A 322 -25.75 -15.13 20.34
C GLU A 322 -27.26 -15.33 20.56
N ALA A 323 -28.08 -15.23 19.51
CA ALA A 323 -29.52 -15.49 19.59
C ALA A 323 -29.86 -16.99 19.70
N ALA A 324 -28.92 -17.88 19.38
CA ALA A 324 -29.09 -19.33 19.45
C ALA A 324 -28.62 -19.96 20.78
N GLU A 325 -27.88 -19.21 21.61
CA GLU A 325 -27.43 -19.57 22.96
C GLU A 325 -28.44 -19.17 24.05
#